data_AF-Q5DFM6-F1
#
_entry.id   AF-Q5DFM6-F1
#
_cell.length_a   1.000
_cell.length_b   1.000
_cell.length_c   1.000
_cell.angle_alpha   90.00
_cell.angle_beta   90.00
_cell.angle_gamma   90.00
#
_symmetry.space_group_name_H-M   'P 1'
#
loop_
_entity.id
_entity.type
_entity.pdbx_description
1 polymer ?
#
loop_
_entity_poly.entity_id
_entity_poly.type
_entity_poly.pdbx_seq_one_letter_code
_entity_poly.pdbx_strand_id
1 'polypeptide(L)'
;MFATYLTYPCIYLLLCVFIYMYIECKDCVLHIEDLNNCAKLAGVNRIPEKYEGFGFGFGSIGDVEQMCRTRWHIKVYSCAQLTILSRCSRESTSHFRNVMWQFIFDTTPYEKAANYLCQHYNLRST
;
A
#
# COMPACT_ATOMS: atom_id res chain seq x y z
N MET A 1 35.29 42.82 -0.33
CA MET A 1 33.94 42.62 -0.90
C MET A 1 33.79 41.27 -1.63
N PHE A 2 34.51 40.21 -1.22
CA PHE A 2 34.48 38.88 -1.86
C PHE A 2 33.89 37.77 -0.97
N ALA A 3 33.79 38.00 0.34
CA ALA A 3 33.32 37.01 1.30
C ALA A 3 31.79 36.78 1.28
N THR A 4 31.01 37.67 0.66
CA THR A 4 29.54 37.59 0.62
C THR A 4 29.00 36.78 -0.57
N TYR A 5 29.81 36.54 -1.60
CA TYR A 5 29.39 35.78 -2.79
C TYR A 5 29.54 34.26 -2.64
N LEU A 6 30.39 33.81 -1.71
CA LEU A 6 30.61 32.39 -1.41
C LEU A 6 29.65 31.83 -0.35
N THR A 7 29.02 32.69 0.46
CA THR A 7 28.12 32.27 1.55
C THR A 7 26.72 31.91 1.04
N TYR A 8 26.18 32.66 0.10
CA TYR A 8 24.86 32.41 -0.51
C TYR A 8 24.71 31.02 -1.17
N PRO A 9 25.62 30.55 -2.04
CA PRO A 9 25.49 29.23 -2.65
C PRO A 9 25.65 28.10 -1.63
N CYS A 10 26.49 28.26 -0.60
CA CYS A 10 26.62 27.28 0.48
C CYS A 10 25.34 27.18 1.34
N ILE A 11 24.71 28.31 1.66
CA ILE A 11 23.45 28.32 2.43
C ILE A 11 22.33 27.67 1.61
N TYR A 12 22.26 27.96 0.30
CA TYR A 12 21.27 27.34 -0.58
C TYR A 12 21.49 25.83 -0.72
N LEU A 13 22.73 25.38 -0.86
CA LEU A 13 23.06 23.95 -0.91
C LEU A 13 22.68 23.25 0.41
N LEU A 14 22.98 23.85 1.55
CA LEU A 14 22.61 23.32 2.86
C LEU A 14 21.08 23.25 3.03
N LEU A 15 20.34 24.27 2.60
CA LEU A 15 18.88 24.25 2.58
C LEU A 15 18.34 23.15 1.65
N CYS A 16 18.91 22.98 0.45
CA CYS A 16 18.52 21.92 -0.46
C CYS A 16 18.80 20.53 0.13
N VAL A 17 19.94 20.33 0.79
CA VAL A 17 20.27 19.06 1.47
C VAL A 17 19.36 18.85 2.67
N PHE A 18 19.04 19.88 3.45
CA PHE A 18 18.15 19.78 4.61
C PHE A 18 16.72 19.47 4.17
N ILE A 19 16.23 20.11 3.10
CA ILE A 19 14.93 19.82 2.48
C ILE A 19 14.93 18.40 1.90
N TYR A 20 15.99 17.98 1.21
CA TYR A 20 16.13 16.63 0.68
C TYR A 20 16.09 15.57 1.79
N MET A 21 16.84 15.78 2.87
CA MET A 21 16.87 14.89 4.04
C MET A 21 15.54 14.89 4.82
N TYR A 22 14.85 16.04 4.89
CA TYR A 22 13.52 16.14 5.51
C TYR A 22 12.44 15.42 4.68
N ILE A 23 12.51 15.52 3.34
CA ILE A 23 11.63 14.81 2.42
C ILE A 23 11.88 13.29 2.46
N GLU A 24 13.12 12.86 2.72
CA GLU A 24 13.45 11.43 2.89
C GLU A 24 13.04 10.84 4.25
N CYS A 25 12.34 11.58 5.13
CA CYS A 25 11.63 10.98 6.25
C CYS A 25 10.45 10.17 5.70
N LYS A 26 10.72 8.92 5.33
CA LYS A 26 9.71 7.98 4.86
C LYS A 26 8.78 7.66 6.03
N ASP A 27 7.63 8.31 6.07
CA ASP A 27 6.63 8.02 7.07
C ASP A 27 6.17 6.56 6.95
N CYS A 28 6.30 5.82 8.06
CA CYS A 28 5.84 4.44 8.15
C CYS A 28 4.33 4.39 8.40
N VAL A 29 3.56 4.90 7.44
CA VAL A 29 2.10 5.02 7.40
C VAL A 29 1.59 4.40 6.11
N LEU A 30 0.44 3.73 6.10
CA LEU A 30 -0.21 3.25 4.88
C LEU A 30 -0.93 4.42 4.19
N HIS A 31 -0.56 4.70 2.94
CA HIS A 31 -1.21 5.74 2.13
C HIS A 31 -2.23 5.12 1.18
N ILE A 32 -3.28 5.86 0.87
CA ILE A 32 -4.31 5.42 -0.09
C ILE A 32 -3.71 5.21 -1.48
N GLU A 33 -2.68 5.99 -1.83
CA GLU A 33 -1.90 5.85 -3.06
C GLU A 33 -1.21 4.49 -3.16
N ASP A 34 -0.74 3.90 -2.05
CA ASP A 34 -0.13 2.57 -2.05
C ASP A 34 -1.16 1.53 -2.54
N LEU A 35 -2.38 1.61 -2.02
CA LEU A 35 -3.49 0.72 -2.37
C LEU A 35 -3.95 0.96 -3.82
N ASN A 36 -4.07 2.22 -4.24
CA ASN A 36 -4.44 2.57 -5.62
C ASN A 36 -3.40 2.10 -6.63
N ASN A 37 -2.11 2.21 -6.32
CA ASN A 37 -1.03 1.73 -7.19
C ASN A 37 -1.04 0.20 -7.27
N CYS A 38 -1.22 -0.48 -6.14
CA CYS A 38 -1.37 -1.93 -6.12
C CYS A 38 -2.62 -2.41 -6.87
N ALA A 39 -3.74 -1.67 -6.78
CA ALA A 39 -4.95 -1.94 -7.55
C ALA A 39 -4.71 -1.83 -9.05
N LYS A 40 -4.01 -0.78 -9.50
CA LYS A 40 -3.61 -0.64 -10.91
C LYS A 40 -2.75 -1.80 -11.38
N LEU A 41 -1.77 -2.23 -10.58
CA LEU A 41 -0.92 -3.39 -10.90
C LEU A 41 -1.73 -4.70 -10.97
N ALA A 42 -2.80 -4.82 -10.19
CA ALA A 42 -3.72 -5.95 -10.23
C ALA A 42 -4.77 -5.86 -11.36
N GLY A 43 -4.74 -4.83 -12.21
CA GLY A 43 -5.71 -4.62 -13.29
C GLY A 43 -7.07 -4.10 -12.81
N VAL A 44 -7.13 -3.50 -11.62
CA VAL A 44 -8.35 -2.96 -11.01
C VAL A 44 -8.43 -1.47 -11.31
N ASN A 45 -9.41 -1.07 -12.13
CA ASN A 45 -9.56 0.31 -12.61
C ASN A 45 -10.13 1.27 -11.54
N ARG A 46 -10.85 0.74 -10.55
CA ARG A 46 -11.43 1.51 -9.46
C ARG A 46 -11.55 0.64 -8.22
N ILE A 47 -11.09 1.15 -7.08
CA ILE A 47 -11.41 0.55 -5.77
C ILE A 47 -12.78 1.10 -5.35
N PRO A 48 -13.74 0.25 -4.94
CA PRO A 48 -15.03 0.71 -4.43
C PRO A 48 -14.89 1.71 -3.28
N GLU A 49 -15.47 2.91 -3.43
CA GLU A 49 -15.23 4.07 -2.55
C GLU A 49 -15.95 4.01 -1.18
N LYS A 50 -16.96 3.16 -0.98
CA LYS A 50 -18.00 3.44 0.03
C LYS A 50 -17.92 2.77 1.39
N TYR A 51 -17.01 1.84 1.69
CA TYR A 51 -16.86 1.29 3.04
C TYR A 51 -15.40 0.91 3.29
N GLU A 52 -14.76 1.65 4.19
CA GLU A 52 -13.35 1.52 4.58
C GLU A 52 -13.04 0.12 5.11
N GLY A 53 -12.64 -0.75 4.19
CA GLY A 53 -12.31 -2.13 4.47
C GLY A 53 -12.04 -2.82 3.15
N PHE A 54 -10.78 -2.78 2.72
CA PHE A 54 -10.35 -3.42 1.48
C PHE A 54 -10.45 -4.99 1.55
N GLY A 55 -11.01 -5.54 2.63
CA GLY A 55 -11.18 -6.98 2.87
C GLY A 55 -12.13 -7.67 1.88
N PHE A 56 -12.52 -8.91 2.10
CA PHE A 56 -13.43 -9.60 1.18
C PHE A 56 -14.88 -9.09 1.30
N GLY A 57 -15.55 -8.77 0.18
CA GLY A 57 -17.02 -8.59 0.14
C GLY A 57 -17.54 -7.14 0.19
N PHE A 58 -16.76 -6.17 -0.28
CA PHE A 58 -17.14 -4.75 -0.32
C PHE A 58 -17.57 -4.29 -1.73
N GLY A 59 -18.30 -3.17 -1.79
CA GLY A 59 -18.82 -2.62 -3.04
C GLY A 59 -20.18 -3.22 -3.45
N SER A 60 -20.47 -3.16 -4.75
CA SER A 60 -21.66 -3.76 -5.35
C SER A 60 -21.50 -5.29 -5.50
N ILE A 61 -22.60 -6.00 -5.77
CA ILE A 61 -22.54 -7.43 -6.11
C ILE A 61 -21.61 -7.71 -7.30
N GLY A 62 -21.59 -6.81 -8.29
CA GLY A 62 -20.66 -6.91 -9.43
C GLY A 62 -19.20 -6.77 -9.02
N ASP A 63 -18.89 -5.90 -8.06
CA ASP A 63 -17.53 -5.74 -7.52
C ASP A 63 -17.11 -7.02 -6.76
N VAL A 64 -18.00 -7.59 -5.95
CA VAL A 64 -17.75 -8.84 -5.21
C VAL A 64 -17.61 -10.03 -6.17
N GLU A 65 -18.42 -10.10 -7.22
CA GLU A 65 -18.26 -11.10 -8.29
C GLU A 65 -16.89 -10.95 -8.99
N GLN A 66 -16.48 -9.74 -9.32
CA GLN A 66 -15.16 -9.49 -9.90
C GLN A 66 -14.02 -9.87 -8.93
N MET A 67 -14.16 -9.55 -7.63
CA MET A 67 -13.23 -9.98 -6.58
C MET A 67 -13.12 -11.51 -6.57
N CYS A 68 -14.25 -12.21 -6.65
CA CYS A 68 -14.28 -13.66 -6.68
C CYS A 68 -13.56 -14.25 -7.90
N ARG A 69 -13.81 -13.69 -9.09
CA ARG A 69 -13.22 -14.17 -10.34
C ARG A 69 -11.71 -13.94 -10.42
N THR A 70 -11.25 -12.79 -9.95
CA THR A 70 -9.87 -12.32 -10.20
C THR A 70 -8.95 -12.42 -8.99
N ARG A 71 -9.56 -12.61 -7.79
CA ARG A 71 -8.90 -12.53 -6.48
C ARG A 71 -8.08 -11.26 -6.29
N TRP A 72 -8.53 -10.15 -6.88
CA TRP A 72 -7.75 -8.92 -6.91
C TRP A 72 -7.49 -8.34 -5.52
N HIS A 73 -8.44 -8.45 -4.59
CA HIS A 73 -8.29 -7.94 -3.22
C HIS A 73 -7.08 -8.57 -2.50
N ILE A 74 -6.85 -9.89 -2.64
CA ILE A 74 -5.66 -10.58 -2.10
C ILE A 74 -4.39 -9.99 -2.72
N LYS A 75 -4.35 -9.84 -4.04
CA LYS A 75 -3.18 -9.28 -4.76
C LYS A 75 -2.86 -7.86 -4.30
N VAL A 76 -3.88 -7.03 -4.10
CA VAL A 76 -3.72 -5.65 -3.63
C VAL A 76 -3.16 -5.63 -2.21
N TYR A 77 -3.66 -6.49 -1.30
CA TYR A 77 -3.14 -6.59 0.07
C TYR A 77 -1.69 -7.06 0.11
N SER A 78 -1.35 -8.13 -0.60
CA SER A 78 0.03 -8.62 -0.64
C SER A 78 0.98 -7.58 -1.21
N CYS A 79 0.56 -6.84 -2.25
CA CYS A 79 1.35 -5.75 -2.81
C CYS A 79 1.54 -4.61 -1.79
N ALA A 80 0.47 -4.15 -1.15
CA ALA A 80 0.54 -3.06 -0.18
C ALA A 80 1.36 -3.44 1.06
N GLN A 81 1.30 -4.71 1.48
CA GLN A 81 2.16 -5.27 2.53
C GLN A 81 3.64 -5.15 2.18
N LEU A 82 4.03 -5.53 0.96
CA LEU A 82 5.42 -5.40 0.52
C LEU A 82 5.85 -3.94 0.43
N THR A 83 4.97 -3.05 -0.04
CA THR A 83 5.22 -1.61 -0.09
C THR A 83 5.45 -1.03 1.30
N ILE A 84 4.57 -1.32 2.27
CA ILE A 84 4.72 -0.78 3.63
C ILE A 84 5.93 -1.39 4.34
N LEU A 85 6.15 -2.71 4.25
CA LEU A 85 7.28 -3.37 4.90
C LEU A 85 8.61 -2.86 4.32
N SER A 86 8.71 -2.67 3.01
CA SER A 86 9.91 -2.09 2.40
C SER A 86 10.13 -0.63 2.81
N ARG A 87 9.08 0.21 2.84
CA ARG A 87 9.14 1.60 3.31
C ARG A 87 9.57 1.70 4.77
N CYS A 88 9.01 0.86 5.63
CA CYS A 88 9.22 0.88 7.08
C CYS A 88 10.50 0.17 7.55
N SER A 89 11.10 -0.68 6.73
CA SER A 89 12.27 -1.52 7.10
C SER A 89 13.55 -0.76 7.49
N ARG A 90 13.65 0.53 7.18
CA ARG A 90 14.87 1.33 7.38
C ARG A 90 14.88 2.17 8.65
N GLU A 91 13.73 2.43 9.23
CA GLU A 91 13.65 3.05 10.56
C GLU A 91 13.74 1.97 11.62
N SER A 92 14.21 2.32 12.81
CA SER A 92 14.10 1.50 14.02
C SER A 92 12.64 1.33 14.43
N THR A 93 11.78 0.84 13.53
CA THR A 93 10.37 0.60 13.81
C THR A 93 10.29 -0.43 14.91
N SER A 94 9.71 -0.04 16.05
CA SER A 94 9.46 -0.92 17.19
C SER A 94 8.93 -2.27 16.70
N HIS A 95 9.44 -3.39 17.22
CA HIS A 95 8.96 -4.75 16.91
C HIS A 95 7.43 -4.85 16.79
N PHE A 96 6.71 -4.15 17.68
CA PHE A 96 5.27 -3.96 17.65
C PHE A 96 4.70 -3.53 16.29
N ARG A 97 5.31 -2.55 15.63
CA ARG A 97 4.84 -2.00 14.36
C ARG A 97 4.94 -3.01 13.22
N ASN A 98 6.03 -3.78 13.17
CA ASN A 98 6.19 -4.84 12.18
C ASN A 98 5.16 -5.96 12.38
N VAL A 99 4.92 -6.34 13.63
CA VAL A 99 3.85 -7.29 13.99
C VAL A 99 2.48 -6.75 13.57
N MET A 100 2.19 -5.47 13.85
CA MET A 100 0.92 -4.85 13.45
C MET A 100 0.75 -4.82 11.93
N TRP A 101 1.79 -4.48 11.15
CA TRP A 101 1.69 -4.51 9.69
C TRP A 101 1.48 -5.92 9.14
N GLN A 102 2.18 -6.92 9.68
CA GLN A 102 1.96 -8.32 9.30
C GLN A 102 0.53 -8.77 9.61
N PHE A 103 -0.02 -8.36 10.75
CA PHE A 103 -1.39 -8.66 11.14
C PHE A 103 -2.44 -7.96 10.26
N ILE A 104 -2.30 -6.64 10.03
CA ILE A 104 -3.24 -5.85 9.22
C ILE A 104 -3.33 -6.39 7.78
N PHE A 105 -2.19 -6.82 7.24
CA PHE A 105 -2.09 -7.33 5.88
C PHE A 105 -2.17 -8.85 5.76
N ASP A 106 -2.51 -9.58 6.82
CA ASP A 106 -2.74 -11.02 6.73
C ASP A 106 -3.92 -11.31 5.80
N THR A 107 -3.64 -11.91 4.63
CA THR A 107 -4.64 -12.26 3.64
C THR A 107 -5.37 -13.56 3.94
N THR A 108 -4.91 -14.34 4.91
CA THR A 108 -5.44 -15.67 5.23
C THR A 108 -6.97 -15.66 5.46
N PRO A 109 -7.55 -14.72 6.23
CA PRO A 109 -9.00 -14.69 6.43
C PRO A 109 -9.76 -14.42 5.12
N TYR A 110 -9.25 -13.50 4.29
CA TYR A 110 -9.87 -13.15 3.01
C TYR A 110 -9.75 -14.27 1.98
N GLU A 111 -8.62 -14.97 1.97
CA GLU A 111 -8.43 -16.17 1.15
C GLU A 111 -9.41 -17.28 1.52
N LYS A 112 -9.61 -17.54 2.82
CA LYS A 112 -10.61 -18.50 3.29
C LYS A 112 -12.02 -18.11 2.87
N ALA A 113 -12.38 -16.83 3.04
CA ALA A 113 -13.68 -16.30 2.62
C ALA A 113 -13.88 -16.44 1.11
N ALA A 114 -12.89 -16.06 0.30
CA ALA A 114 -12.94 -16.22 -1.15
C ALA A 114 -13.00 -17.69 -1.57
N ASN A 115 -12.24 -18.57 -0.92
CA ASN A 115 -12.27 -20.01 -1.20
C ASN A 115 -13.61 -20.65 -0.86
N TYR A 116 -14.38 -20.11 0.08
CA TYR A 116 -15.72 -20.59 0.42
C TYR A 116 -16.81 -19.96 -0.44
N LEU A 117 -16.83 -18.62 -0.56
CA LEU A 117 -17.91 -17.88 -1.22
C LEU A 117 -17.77 -17.87 -2.74
N CYS A 118 -16.55 -17.93 -3.26
CA CYS A 118 -16.29 -17.88 -4.70
C CYS A 118 -16.15 -19.27 -5.35
N GLN A 119 -16.51 -20.35 -4.63
CA GLN A 119 -16.36 -21.74 -5.13
C GLN A 119 -16.97 -21.93 -6.51
N HIS A 120 -18.14 -21.33 -6.78
CA HIS A 120 -18.80 -21.43 -8.07
C HIS A 120 -17.97 -20.86 -9.23
N TYR A 121 -17.13 -19.85 -8.97
CA TYR A 121 -16.19 -19.29 -9.94
C TYR A 121 -14.90 -20.11 -10.03
N ASN A 122 -14.44 -20.71 -8.92
CA ASN A 122 -13.27 -21.60 -8.91
C ASN A 122 -13.54 -22.91 -9.70
N LEU A 123 -14.79 -23.37 -9.75
CA LEU A 123 -15.20 -24.60 -10.46
C LEU A 123 -15.49 -24.39 -11.95
N ARG A 124 -15.55 -23.13 -12.42
CA ARG A 124 -15.87 -22.77 -13.82
C ARG A 124 -14.63 -22.42 -14.65
N SER A 125 -13.42 -22.85 -14.23
CA SER A 125 -12.22 -22.71 -15.06
C SER A 125 -12.23 -23.75 -16.19
N THR A 126 -13.03 -23.50 -17.22
CA THR A 126 -12.96 -24.11 -18.56
C THR A 126 -13.33 -23.06 -19.59
#